data_AF-A0A174IA43-F1
#
_entry.id   AF-A0A174IA43-F1
#
_cell.length_a   1.000
_cell.length_b   1.000
_cell.length_c   1.000
_cell.angle_alpha   90.00
_cell.angle_beta   90.00
_cell.angle_gamma   90.00
#
_symmetry.space_group_name_H-M   'P 1'
#
loop_
_entity.id
_entity.type
_entity.pdbx_description
1 polymer ?
#
loop_
_entity_poly.entity_id
_entity_poly.type
_entity_poly.pdbx_seq_one_letter_code
_entity_poly.pdbx_strand_id
1 'polypeptide(L)'
;MTEAAVETYDTTTRGAASMAAYRAVRILQLLSENTGEDMAMLSDELIRRLAHPDDPARMPISAARRSIYTAISALRHAGYEIEYKRGVGYKLLTRPLTDEEIIRLHGMVMRNRSTPIAIRKSMAQHLVAMASADVRGYLDTPEPAPSAGSKATKATRTPIKRIDTCELVEQAIDHGTTVSFDISSVTTRGETEAARMTLRPFAIRQRDGISYLLGTVYDARGTDDTLRTVEIARMRNVSTRLLDGKKLFAALDEDDASSAA
;
A
#
# COMPACT_ATOMS: atom_id res chain seq x y z
N MET A 1 -30.48 -44.77 -13.98
CA MET A 1 -30.08 -43.95 -12.82
C MET A 1 -28.67 -44.37 -12.47
N THR A 2 -27.68 -43.55 -12.80
CA THR A 2 -26.25 -43.86 -12.66
C THR A 2 -25.83 -43.72 -11.22
N GLU A 3 -25.42 -44.84 -10.63
CA GLU A 3 -24.83 -44.99 -9.31
C GLU A 3 -23.48 -44.27 -9.29
N ALA A 4 -23.37 -43.22 -8.46
CA ALA A 4 -22.10 -42.52 -8.27
C ALA A 4 -21.20 -43.40 -7.41
N ALA A 5 -20.15 -43.94 -8.02
CA ALA A 5 -19.11 -44.70 -7.35
C ALA A 5 -18.46 -43.83 -6.27
N VAL A 6 -18.80 -44.10 -5.01
CA VAL A 6 -18.03 -43.62 -3.87
C VAL A 6 -16.79 -44.51 -3.80
N GLU A 7 -15.69 -44.08 -4.42
CA GLU A 7 -14.39 -44.74 -4.27
C GLU A 7 -13.94 -44.64 -2.81
N THR A 8 -14.12 -45.75 -2.10
CA THR A 8 -13.63 -45.94 -0.74
C THR A 8 -12.11 -46.08 -0.81
N TYR A 9 -11.37 -44.98 -0.64
CA TYR A 9 -9.92 -45.01 -0.55
C TYR A 9 -9.49 -45.80 0.70
N ASP A 10 -8.86 -46.96 0.47
CA ASP A 10 -8.32 -47.82 1.52
C ASP A 10 -7.35 -47.06 2.43
N THR A 11 -7.70 -47.01 3.73
CA THR A 11 -6.97 -46.31 4.77
C THR A 11 -5.70 -47.06 5.17
N THR A 12 -4.63 -46.90 4.40
CA THR A 12 -3.27 -47.11 4.92
C THR A 12 -2.96 -45.97 5.91
N THR A 13 -2.23 -46.24 7.00
CA THR A 13 -1.85 -45.26 8.05
C THR A 13 -1.19 -43.98 7.50
N ARG A 14 -0.49 -44.08 6.36
CA ARG A 14 0.08 -42.94 5.61
C ARG A 14 -1.00 -42.08 4.90
N GLY A 15 -2.08 -42.70 4.44
CA GLY A 15 -3.25 -42.04 3.86
C GLY A 15 -4.12 -41.32 4.89
N ALA A 16 -4.24 -41.86 6.11
CA ALA A 16 -4.99 -41.22 7.19
C ALA A 16 -4.35 -39.89 7.65
N ALA A 17 -3.02 -39.84 7.77
CA ALA A 17 -2.29 -38.61 8.06
C ALA A 17 -2.39 -37.58 6.91
N SER A 18 -2.32 -38.05 5.66
CA SER A 18 -2.52 -37.22 4.46
C SER A 18 -3.92 -36.60 4.42
N MET A 19 -4.96 -37.39 4.70
CA MET A 19 -6.35 -36.89 4.75
C MET A 19 -6.60 -35.94 5.91
N ALA A 20 -5.96 -36.14 7.06
CA ALA A 20 -6.05 -35.21 8.17
C ALA A 20 -5.42 -33.85 7.84
N ALA A 21 -4.25 -33.85 7.18
CA ALA A 21 -3.60 -32.65 6.70
C ALA A 21 -4.44 -31.95 5.62
N TYR A 22 -4.93 -32.69 4.63
CA TYR A 22 -5.79 -32.15 3.57
C TYR A 22 -7.06 -31.52 4.15
N ARG A 23 -7.72 -32.20 5.11
CA ARG A 23 -8.88 -31.64 5.82
C ARG A 23 -8.54 -30.36 6.57
N ALA A 24 -7.39 -30.28 7.24
CA ALA A 24 -6.97 -29.07 7.93
C ALA A 24 -6.78 -27.90 6.96
N VAL A 25 -6.10 -28.14 5.82
CA VAL A 25 -5.93 -27.12 4.76
C VAL A 25 -7.28 -26.68 4.19
N ARG A 26 -8.20 -27.62 3.93
CA ARG A 26 -9.54 -27.30 3.41
C ARG A 26 -10.38 -26.51 4.41
N ILE A 27 -10.31 -26.83 5.70
CA ILE A 27 -10.98 -26.05 6.75
C ILE A 27 -10.42 -24.63 6.80
N LEU A 28 -9.10 -24.47 6.74
CA LEU A 28 -8.48 -23.15 6.74
C LEU A 28 -8.93 -22.31 5.54
N GLN A 29 -8.97 -22.90 4.35
CA GLN A 29 -9.47 -22.23 3.14
C GLN A 29 -10.93 -21.80 3.28
N LEU A 30 -11.81 -22.69 3.76
CA LEU A 30 -13.22 -22.37 3.99
C LEU A 30 -13.39 -21.22 4.99
N LEU A 31 -12.64 -21.23 6.09
CA LEU A 31 -12.68 -20.14 7.06
C LEU A 31 -12.12 -18.84 6.47
N SER A 32 -11.03 -18.88 5.72
CA SER A 32 -10.45 -17.69 5.09
C SER A 32 -11.36 -17.06 4.02
N GLU A 33 -12.09 -17.88 3.27
CA GLU A 33 -12.98 -17.43 2.19
C GLU A 33 -14.33 -16.92 2.72
N ASN A 34 -14.79 -17.42 3.88
CA ASN A 34 -16.19 -17.26 4.31
C ASN A 34 -16.37 -16.72 5.74
N THR A 35 -15.29 -16.42 6.46
CA THR A 35 -15.34 -15.79 7.79
C THR A 35 -14.58 -14.48 7.80
N GLY A 36 -14.97 -13.58 8.69
CA GLY A 36 -14.46 -12.21 8.78
C GLY A 36 -14.95 -11.55 10.05
N GLU A 37 -14.76 -10.24 10.21
CA GLU A 37 -15.01 -9.52 11.47
C GLU A 37 -16.39 -9.80 12.10
N ASP A 38 -17.44 -9.90 11.28
CA ASP A 38 -18.81 -10.13 11.76
C ASP A 38 -19.38 -11.51 11.38
N MET A 39 -18.58 -12.35 10.73
CA MET A 39 -19.07 -13.59 10.10
C MET A 39 -18.32 -14.81 10.61
N ALA A 40 -19.07 -15.80 11.11
CA ALA A 40 -18.56 -17.08 11.60
C ALA A 40 -19.27 -18.25 10.92
N MET A 41 -18.63 -19.42 10.94
CA MET A 41 -19.12 -20.63 10.29
C MET A 41 -19.36 -21.76 11.30
N LEU A 42 -20.56 -22.33 11.29
CA LEU A 42 -20.93 -23.45 12.16
C LEU A 42 -20.20 -24.75 11.79
N SER A 43 -20.00 -25.63 12.77
CA SER A 43 -19.39 -26.96 12.55
C SER A 43 -20.13 -27.77 11.49
N ASP A 44 -21.47 -27.70 11.46
CA ASP A 44 -22.29 -28.46 10.52
C ASP A 44 -22.21 -27.90 9.11
N GLU A 45 -22.02 -26.58 9.00
CA GLU A 45 -21.72 -25.91 7.73
C GLU A 45 -20.37 -26.37 7.17
N LEU A 46 -19.33 -26.39 8.01
CA LEU A 46 -18.01 -26.91 7.64
C LEU A 46 -18.09 -28.35 7.14
N ILE A 47 -18.80 -29.22 7.85
CA ILE A 47 -18.98 -30.62 7.45
C ILE A 47 -19.66 -30.71 6.09
N ARG A 48 -20.72 -29.93 5.87
CA ARG A 48 -21.46 -29.96 4.60
C ARG A 48 -20.60 -29.49 3.43
N ARG A 49 -19.87 -28.38 3.59
CA ARG A 49 -19.00 -27.80 2.54
C ARG A 49 -17.75 -28.62 2.27
N LEU A 50 -17.25 -29.36 3.25
CA LEU A 50 -16.18 -30.35 3.02
C LEU A 50 -16.70 -31.53 2.19
N ALA A 51 -17.91 -32.00 2.45
CA ALA A 51 -18.53 -33.11 1.72
C ALA A 51 -19.03 -32.71 0.32
N HIS A 52 -19.31 -31.43 0.09
CA HIS A 52 -19.85 -30.91 -1.18
C HIS A 52 -19.14 -29.59 -1.54
N PRO A 53 -17.92 -29.66 -2.11
CA PRO A 53 -17.20 -28.46 -2.49
C PRO A 53 -17.84 -27.75 -3.70
N ASP A 54 -17.80 -26.42 -3.70
CA ASP A 54 -18.37 -25.60 -4.80
C ASP A 54 -17.59 -25.74 -6.12
N ASP A 55 -16.27 -25.99 -6.02
CA ASP A 55 -15.40 -26.23 -7.17
C ASP A 55 -15.22 -27.75 -7.36
N PRO A 56 -15.63 -28.31 -8.51
CA PRO A 56 -15.58 -29.74 -8.78
C PRO A 56 -14.14 -30.29 -8.87
N ALA A 57 -13.12 -29.44 -9.00
CA ALA A 57 -11.72 -29.87 -8.90
C ALA A 57 -11.27 -30.17 -7.46
N ARG A 58 -12.04 -29.75 -6.45
CA ARG A 58 -11.73 -29.99 -5.04
C ARG A 58 -12.28 -31.36 -4.63
N MET A 59 -11.45 -32.17 -3.98
CA MET A 59 -11.85 -33.51 -3.53
C MET A 59 -12.86 -33.42 -2.37
N PRO A 60 -14.03 -34.06 -2.47
CA PRO A 60 -14.97 -34.17 -1.36
C PRO A 60 -14.39 -34.96 -0.18
N ILE A 61 -14.66 -34.49 1.05
CA ILE A 61 -14.21 -35.16 2.28
C ILE A 61 -15.38 -35.33 3.23
N SER A 62 -15.69 -36.57 3.59
CA SER A 62 -16.55 -36.85 4.74
C SER A 62 -15.78 -36.63 6.04
N ALA A 63 -16.31 -35.78 6.92
CA ALA A 63 -15.68 -35.44 8.20
C ALA A 63 -16.66 -35.55 9.35
N ALA A 64 -16.29 -36.33 10.38
CA ALA A 64 -17.01 -36.33 11.64
C ALA A 64 -16.72 -35.04 12.43
N ARG A 65 -17.64 -34.59 13.29
CA ARG A 65 -17.42 -33.42 14.17
C ARG A 65 -16.11 -33.49 14.96
N ARG A 66 -15.80 -34.67 15.52
CA ARG A 66 -14.52 -34.90 16.24
C ARG A 66 -13.30 -34.59 15.37
N SER A 67 -13.35 -34.96 14.10
CA SER A 67 -12.28 -34.73 13.14
C SER A 67 -12.11 -33.25 12.77
N ILE A 68 -13.19 -32.46 12.78
CA ILE A 68 -13.14 -31.00 12.65
C ILE A 68 -12.40 -30.39 13.84
N TYR A 69 -12.75 -30.77 15.07
CA TYR A 69 -12.09 -30.27 16.27
C TYR A 69 -10.59 -30.55 16.27
N THR A 70 -10.18 -31.78 15.90
CA THR A 70 -8.76 -32.13 15.79
C THR A 70 -8.03 -31.26 14.75
N ALA A 71 -8.64 -31.04 13.59
CA ALA A 71 -8.04 -30.21 12.54
C ALA A 71 -7.93 -28.73 12.96
N ILE A 72 -8.97 -28.16 13.58
CA ILE A 72 -8.93 -26.80 14.13
C ILE A 72 -7.85 -26.68 15.21
N SER A 73 -7.72 -27.66 16.10
CA SER A 73 -6.68 -27.67 17.13
C SER A 73 -5.29 -27.69 16.51
N ALA A 74 -5.07 -28.49 15.45
CA ALA A 74 -3.81 -28.54 14.73
C ALA A 74 -3.49 -27.19 14.05
N LEU A 75 -4.49 -26.54 13.45
CA LEU A 75 -4.32 -25.20 12.85
C LEU A 75 -3.96 -24.16 13.91
N ARG A 76 -4.61 -24.17 15.09
CA ARG A 76 -4.24 -23.28 16.20
C ARG A 76 -2.81 -23.50 16.67
N HIS A 77 -2.37 -24.77 16.79
CA HIS A 77 -0.98 -25.08 17.10
C HIS A 77 0.00 -24.61 16.03
N ALA A 78 -0.43 -24.53 14.77
CA ALA A 78 0.35 -23.97 13.67
C ALA A 78 0.34 -22.43 13.62
N GLY A 79 -0.36 -21.76 14.55
CA GLY A 79 -0.36 -20.30 14.68
C GLY A 79 -1.56 -19.59 14.03
N TYR A 80 -2.55 -20.32 13.51
CA TYR A 80 -3.76 -19.70 12.99
C TYR A 80 -4.71 -19.29 14.13
N GLU A 81 -5.04 -18.02 14.20
CA GLU A 81 -5.96 -17.49 15.21
C GLU A 81 -7.40 -17.79 14.82
N ILE A 82 -7.92 -18.91 15.29
CA ILE A 82 -9.31 -19.33 15.04
C ILE A 82 -10.10 -19.20 16.33
N GLU A 83 -11.06 -18.29 16.39
CA GLU A 83 -12.02 -18.16 17.50
C GLU A 83 -13.14 -19.20 17.36
N TYR A 84 -13.69 -19.64 18.49
CA TYR A 84 -14.94 -20.40 18.52
C TYR A 84 -15.89 -19.80 19.55
N LYS A 85 -17.12 -19.51 19.12
CA LYS A 85 -18.20 -19.08 20.01
C LYS A 85 -19.38 -20.06 19.90
N ARG A 86 -19.82 -20.58 21.04
CA ARG A 86 -20.93 -21.54 21.11
C ARG A 86 -22.19 -20.92 20.48
N GLY A 87 -22.83 -21.67 19.57
CA GLY A 87 -24.03 -21.23 18.85
C GLY A 87 -23.76 -20.29 17.66
N VAL A 88 -22.53 -19.81 17.48
CA VAL A 88 -22.13 -18.90 16.40
C VAL A 88 -21.16 -19.59 15.43
N GLY A 89 -20.22 -20.38 15.95
CA GLY A 89 -19.30 -21.18 15.14
C GLY A 89 -17.85 -20.71 15.23
N TYR A 90 -17.07 -21.06 14.21
CA TYR A 90 -15.65 -20.75 14.07
C TYR A 90 -15.43 -19.52 13.20
N LYS A 91 -14.43 -18.72 13.54
CA LYS A 91 -14.02 -17.55 12.76
C LYS A 91 -12.49 -17.46 12.76
N LEU A 92 -11.91 -17.23 11.58
CA LEU A 92 -10.50 -16.91 11.46
C LEU A 92 -10.32 -15.41 11.74
N LEU A 93 -9.52 -15.06 12.76
CA LEU A 93 -9.28 -13.68 13.18
C LEU A 93 -8.21 -13.01 12.32
N THR A 94 -7.20 -13.78 11.91
CA THR A 94 -6.11 -13.31 11.06
C THR A 94 -6.10 -14.13 9.78
N ARG A 95 -6.33 -13.47 8.65
CA ARG A 95 -6.06 -14.06 7.34
C ARG A 95 -4.89 -13.34 6.69
N PRO A 96 -4.09 -14.04 5.88
CA PRO A 96 -3.12 -13.39 5.02
C PRO A 96 -3.81 -12.33 4.16
N LEU A 97 -3.14 -11.20 3.95
CA LEU A 97 -3.59 -10.20 2.98
C LEU A 97 -3.52 -10.80 1.58
N THR A 98 -4.57 -10.60 0.79
CA THR A 98 -4.52 -10.98 -0.63
C THR A 98 -3.65 -10.00 -1.40
N ASP A 99 -3.15 -10.43 -2.55
CA ASP A 99 -2.37 -9.58 -3.45
C ASP A 99 -3.08 -8.27 -3.80
N GLU A 100 -4.39 -8.30 -4.02
CA GLU A 100 -5.17 -7.08 -4.27
C GLU A 100 -5.19 -6.13 -3.07
N GLU A 101 -5.30 -6.66 -1.86
CA GLU A 101 -5.27 -5.86 -0.64
C GLU A 101 -3.90 -5.26 -0.43
N ILE A 102 -2.84 -6.02 -0.71
CA ILE A 102 -1.46 -5.54 -0.65
C ILE A 102 -1.25 -4.41 -1.66
N ILE A 103 -1.72 -4.55 -2.90
CA ILE A 103 -1.65 -3.48 -3.92
C ILE A 103 -2.40 -2.22 -3.45
N ARG A 104 -3.63 -2.38 -2.95
CA ARG A 104 -4.44 -1.25 -2.44
C ARG A 104 -3.74 -0.56 -1.26
N LEU A 105 -3.30 -1.32 -0.27
CA LEU A 105 -2.60 -0.81 0.92
C LEU A 105 -1.27 -0.16 0.55
N HIS A 106 -0.50 -0.74 -0.37
CA HIS A 106 0.75 -0.15 -0.85
C HIS A 106 0.50 1.22 -1.46
N GLY A 107 -0.50 1.34 -2.34
CA GLY A 107 -0.90 2.62 -2.92
C GLY A 107 -1.38 3.62 -1.86
N MET A 108 -2.17 3.17 -0.88
CA MET A 108 -2.62 4.03 0.23
C MET A 108 -1.44 4.53 1.07
N VAL A 109 -0.51 3.66 1.43
CA VAL A 109 0.70 3.99 2.19
C VAL A 109 1.51 5.03 1.43
N MET A 110 1.78 4.82 0.14
CA MET A 110 2.60 5.75 -0.64
C MET A 110 1.94 7.11 -0.87
N ARG A 111 0.61 7.18 -0.95
CA ARG A 111 -0.15 8.44 -1.06
C ARG A 111 -0.33 9.17 0.28
N ASN A 112 -0.04 8.54 1.41
CA ASN A 112 -0.26 9.12 2.72
C ASN A 112 0.80 10.18 3.10
N ARG A 113 0.60 11.42 2.64
CA ARG A 113 1.55 12.52 2.86
C ARG A 113 1.71 12.96 4.32
N SER A 114 0.90 12.48 5.27
CA SER A 114 1.08 12.79 6.71
C SER A 114 2.20 11.99 7.37
N THR A 115 2.60 10.87 6.77
CA THR A 115 3.66 9.98 7.28
C THR A 115 4.94 10.23 6.50
N PRO A 116 6.10 10.51 7.12
CA PRO A 116 7.34 10.80 6.39
C PRO A 116 7.72 9.72 5.36
N ILE A 117 8.31 10.10 4.23
CA ILE A 117 8.64 9.19 3.12
C ILE A 117 9.50 8.00 3.55
N ALA A 118 10.44 8.17 4.47
CA ALA A 118 11.27 7.08 4.98
C ALA A 118 10.41 5.97 5.63
N ILE A 119 9.42 6.37 6.42
CA ILE A 119 8.47 5.44 7.06
C ILE A 119 7.54 4.83 6.02
N ARG A 120 7.04 5.61 5.05
CA ARG A 120 6.23 5.06 3.94
C ARG A 120 6.99 4.00 3.14
N LYS A 121 8.25 4.27 2.80
CA LYS A 121 9.13 3.32 2.08
C LYS A 121 9.36 2.05 2.90
N SER A 122 9.61 2.18 4.20
CA SER A 122 9.75 1.01 5.09
C SER A 122 8.46 0.18 5.17
N MET A 123 7.29 0.83 5.35
CA MET A 123 6.00 0.15 5.36
C MET A 123 5.69 -0.53 4.02
N ALA A 124 5.97 0.16 2.91
CA ALA A 124 5.79 -0.38 1.57
C ALA A 124 6.68 -1.61 1.31
N GLN A 125 7.94 -1.59 1.76
CA GLN A 125 8.83 -2.75 1.66
C GLN A 125 8.26 -3.97 2.39
N HIS A 126 7.67 -3.79 3.57
CA HIS A 126 7.00 -4.88 4.28
C HIS A 126 5.77 -5.39 3.53
N LEU A 127 4.98 -4.50 2.91
CA LEU A 127 3.84 -4.90 2.08
C LEU A 127 4.28 -5.69 0.85
N VAL A 128 5.32 -5.24 0.14
CA VAL A 128 5.89 -5.95 -1.01
C VAL A 128 6.42 -7.33 -0.60
N ALA A 129 7.07 -7.44 0.56
CA ALA A 129 7.55 -8.73 1.08
C ALA A 129 6.40 -9.73 1.35
N MET A 130 5.17 -9.27 1.59
CA MET A 130 4.01 -10.14 1.77
C MET A 130 3.33 -10.53 0.44
N ALA A 131 3.60 -9.81 -0.66
CA ALA A 131 2.98 -10.08 -1.96
C ALA A 131 3.52 -11.35 -2.63
N SER A 132 2.74 -11.91 -3.56
CA SER A 132 3.20 -12.95 -4.47
C SER A 132 4.36 -12.49 -5.36
N ALA A 133 5.08 -13.44 -5.97
CA ALA A 133 6.22 -13.14 -6.84
C ALA A 133 5.84 -12.22 -8.02
N ASP A 134 4.67 -12.44 -8.62
CA ASP A 134 4.19 -11.68 -9.77
C ASP A 134 3.89 -10.23 -9.38
N VAL A 135 3.27 -10.03 -8.21
CA VAL A 135 2.90 -8.70 -7.71
C VAL A 135 4.11 -7.93 -7.18
N ARG A 136 5.11 -8.61 -6.60
CA ARG A 136 6.38 -7.97 -6.21
C ARG A 136 7.02 -7.27 -7.39
N GLY A 137 7.13 -7.95 -8.53
CA GLY A 137 7.70 -7.37 -9.75
C GLY A 137 6.92 -6.12 -10.22
N TYR A 138 5.59 -6.17 -10.15
CA TYR A 138 4.72 -5.04 -10.47
C TYR A 138 4.88 -3.85 -9.51
N LEU A 139 4.96 -4.09 -8.20
CA LEU A 139 5.10 -3.04 -7.19
C LEU A 139 6.52 -2.44 -7.15
N ASP A 140 7.54 -3.23 -7.46
CA ASP A 140 8.94 -2.78 -7.52
C ASP A 140 9.27 -2.02 -8.81
N THR A 141 8.47 -2.18 -9.87
CA THR A 141 8.66 -1.43 -11.11
C THR A 141 8.44 0.07 -10.86
N PRO A 142 9.46 0.92 -11.09
CA PRO A 142 9.25 2.36 -11.14
C PRO A 142 8.24 2.66 -12.25
N GLU A 143 7.27 3.53 -11.96
CA GLU A 143 6.24 3.95 -12.91
C GLU A 143 6.86 4.28 -14.27
N PRO A 144 6.47 3.57 -15.35
CA PRO A 144 7.05 3.81 -16.65
C PRO A 144 6.65 5.21 -17.12
N ALA A 145 7.66 6.02 -17.48
CA ALA A 145 7.43 7.32 -18.07
C ALA A 145 6.51 7.19 -19.31
N PRO A 146 5.59 8.14 -19.53
CA PRO A 146 4.69 8.10 -20.67
C PRO A 146 5.51 8.01 -21.97
N SER A 147 5.14 7.06 -22.82
CA SER A 147 5.89 6.74 -24.04
C SER A 147 5.87 7.92 -25.01
N ALA A 148 7.05 8.48 -25.24
CA ALA A 148 7.25 9.60 -26.16
C ALA A 148 7.10 9.14 -27.62
N GLY A 149 6.04 9.60 -28.28
CA GLY A 149 5.95 9.64 -29.73
C GLY A 149 6.64 10.90 -30.29
N SER A 150 7.56 10.67 -31.24
CA SER A 150 8.08 11.59 -32.27
C SER A 150 9.27 12.54 -31.95
N LYS A 151 10.43 12.10 -32.46
CA LYS A 151 11.60 12.78 -33.07
C LYS A 151 11.79 14.30 -32.88
N ALA A 152 12.91 14.69 -32.24
CA ALA A 152 14.16 15.19 -32.86
C ALA A 152 14.97 16.16 -31.95
N THR A 153 16.26 15.81 -31.76
CA THR A 153 17.44 16.66 -31.43
C THR A 153 17.38 17.71 -30.32
N LYS A 154 18.12 17.50 -29.21
CA LYS A 154 19.50 18.01 -28.96
C LYS A 154 19.80 18.01 -27.44
N ALA A 155 21.05 17.66 -27.12
CA ALA A 155 21.75 17.75 -25.82
C ALA A 155 21.25 16.85 -24.67
N THR A 156 22.09 15.84 -24.36
CA THR A 156 22.06 15.00 -23.16
C THR A 156 22.07 15.85 -21.89
N ARG A 157 20.90 16.18 -21.35
CA ARG A 157 20.73 16.47 -19.92
C ARG A 157 20.43 15.13 -19.25
N THR A 158 21.25 14.77 -18.26
CA THR A 158 20.97 13.65 -17.36
C THR A 158 19.52 13.73 -16.91
N PRO A 159 18.74 12.63 -16.95
CA PRO A 159 17.34 12.66 -16.55
C PRO A 159 17.32 13.09 -15.08
N ILE A 160 16.87 14.31 -14.83
CA ILE A 160 16.59 14.82 -13.49
C ILE A 160 15.56 13.83 -12.94
N LYS A 161 15.91 13.12 -11.86
CA LYS A 161 14.95 12.28 -11.14
C LYS A 161 13.73 13.16 -10.84
N ARG A 162 12.59 12.83 -11.46
CA ARG A 162 11.31 13.49 -11.20
C ARG A 162 10.90 13.09 -9.78
N ILE A 163 11.03 14.01 -8.84
CA ILE A 163 10.66 13.82 -7.44
C ILE A 163 9.40 14.64 -7.18
N ASP A 164 8.44 14.09 -6.46
CA ASP A 164 7.23 14.80 -6.04
C ASP A 164 7.60 15.98 -5.11
N THR A 165 6.85 17.08 -5.17
CA THR A 165 7.14 18.27 -4.35
C THR A 165 7.14 17.97 -2.85
N CYS A 166 6.21 17.14 -2.37
CA CYS A 166 6.20 16.71 -0.96
C CYS A 166 7.42 15.86 -0.64
N GLU A 167 7.81 14.93 -1.52
CA GLU A 167 9.02 14.12 -1.32
C GLU A 167 10.29 14.99 -1.26
N LEU A 168 10.39 16.01 -2.11
CA LEU A 168 11.53 16.94 -2.07
C LEU A 168 11.57 17.72 -0.76
N VAL A 169 10.42 18.21 -0.29
CA VAL A 169 10.30 18.95 0.97
C VAL A 169 10.63 18.06 2.17
N GLU A 170 10.13 16.82 2.19
CA GLU A 170 10.44 15.83 3.23
C GLU A 170 11.95 15.55 3.29
N GLN A 171 12.60 15.36 2.13
CA GLN A 171 14.06 15.21 2.10
C GLN A 171 14.78 16.44 2.66
N ALA A 172 14.30 17.64 2.37
CA ALA A 172 14.89 18.85 2.92
C ALA A 172 14.72 18.94 4.45
N ILE A 173 13.58 18.51 5.00
CA ILE A 173 13.37 18.41 6.45
C ILE A 173 14.34 17.40 7.07
N ASP A 174 14.42 16.19 6.51
CA ASP A 174 15.27 15.11 7.03
C ASP A 174 16.76 15.50 7.07
N HIS A 175 17.21 16.28 6.08
CA HIS A 175 18.60 16.72 5.97
C HIS A 175 18.86 18.10 6.58
N GLY A 176 17.83 18.77 7.12
CA GLY A 176 17.94 20.13 7.67
C GLY A 176 18.34 21.19 6.63
N THR A 177 18.00 21.00 5.36
CA THR A 177 18.34 21.92 4.26
C THR A 177 17.16 22.83 3.89
N THR A 178 17.42 23.88 3.11
CA THR A 178 16.40 24.85 2.69
C THR A 178 15.68 24.42 1.41
N VAL A 179 14.41 24.82 1.26
CA VAL A 179 13.63 24.65 0.04
C VAL A 179 13.36 26.02 -0.59
N SER A 180 13.68 26.18 -1.87
CA SER A 180 13.39 27.39 -2.65
C SER A 180 12.34 27.11 -3.72
N PHE A 181 11.35 27.99 -3.86
CA PHE A 181 10.22 27.86 -4.77
C PHE A 181 9.67 29.23 -5.17
N ASP A 182 8.87 29.26 -6.23
CA ASP A 182 8.11 30.43 -6.66
C ASP A 182 6.67 30.31 -6.15
N ILE A 183 6.11 31.42 -5.68
CA ILE A 183 4.70 31.53 -5.29
C ILE A 183 4.08 32.75 -5.96
N SER A 184 2.92 32.54 -6.60
CA SER A 184 2.14 33.63 -7.19
C SER A 184 1.17 34.19 -6.15
N SER A 185 1.07 35.52 -6.09
CA SER A 185 0.07 36.25 -5.31
C SER A 185 -0.63 37.28 -6.20
N VAL A 186 -1.91 37.54 -5.93
CA VAL A 186 -2.67 38.58 -6.64
C VAL A 186 -2.62 39.84 -5.78
N THR A 187 -2.08 40.91 -6.34
CA THR A 187 -2.02 42.21 -5.67
C THR A 187 -3.40 42.84 -5.59
N THR A 188 -3.56 43.88 -4.75
CA THR A 188 -4.82 44.63 -4.63
C THR A 188 -5.25 45.34 -5.92
N ARG A 189 -4.37 45.40 -6.93
CA ARG A 189 -4.64 45.94 -8.27
C ARG A 189 -5.02 44.86 -9.31
N GLY A 190 -5.11 43.60 -8.90
CA GLY A 190 -5.44 42.47 -9.78
C GLY A 190 -4.25 41.95 -10.60
N GLU A 191 -3.04 42.46 -10.38
CA GLU A 191 -1.82 41.98 -11.03
C GLU A 191 -1.26 40.76 -10.28
N THR A 192 -0.89 39.71 -11.03
CA THR A 192 -0.23 38.52 -10.47
C THR A 192 1.26 38.76 -10.33
N GLU A 193 1.77 38.77 -9.10
CA GLU A 193 3.19 38.87 -8.79
C GLU A 193 3.72 37.51 -8.35
N ALA A 194 4.77 37.03 -9.03
CA ALA A 194 5.48 35.81 -8.66
C ALA A 194 6.70 36.16 -7.81
N ALA A 195 6.74 35.68 -6.56
CA ALA A 195 7.85 35.89 -5.64
C ALA A 195 8.64 34.59 -5.43
N ARG A 196 9.97 34.67 -5.49
CA ARG A 196 10.87 33.58 -5.10
C ARG A 196 11.01 33.57 -3.59
N MET A 197 10.64 32.47 -2.93
CA MET A 197 10.79 32.28 -1.50
C MET A 197 11.78 31.15 -1.21
N THR A 198 12.54 31.27 -0.13
CA THR A 198 13.34 30.18 0.42
C THR A 198 12.95 29.99 1.88
N LEU A 199 12.64 28.75 2.27
CA LEU A 199 12.28 28.38 3.63
C LEU A 199 13.27 27.35 4.17
N ARG A 200 13.54 27.39 5.48
CA ARG A 200 14.01 26.23 6.23
C ARG A 200 12.78 25.46 6.75
N PRO A 201 12.42 24.34 6.11
CA PRO A 201 11.23 23.59 6.47
C PRO A 201 11.47 22.78 7.75
N PHE A 202 10.42 22.54 8.51
CA PHE A 202 10.47 21.63 9.66
C PHE A 202 9.28 20.67 9.74
N ALA A 203 8.18 20.95 9.02
CA ALA A 203 7.03 20.04 8.98
C ALA A 203 6.18 20.24 7.72
N ILE A 204 5.47 19.17 7.34
CA ILE A 204 4.31 19.22 6.46
C ILE A 204 3.07 18.91 7.32
N ARG A 205 2.01 19.69 7.15
CA ARG A 205 0.71 19.49 7.83
C ARG A 205 -0.39 19.36 6.81
N GLN A 206 -1.32 18.43 7.04
CA GLN A 206 -2.51 18.30 6.24
C GLN A 206 -3.71 18.90 6.98
N ARG A 207 -4.51 19.72 6.29
CA ARG A 207 -5.76 20.28 6.79
C ARG A 207 -6.76 20.33 5.65
N ASP A 208 -7.95 19.75 5.85
CA ASP A 208 -9.04 19.73 4.85
C ASP A 208 -8.61 19.18 3.47
N GLY A 209 -7.73 18.16 3.47
CA GLY A 209 -7.17 17.56 2.26
C GLY A 209 -6.00 18.31 1.63
N ILE A 210 -5.70 19.52 2.12
CA ILE A 210 -4.65 20.39 1.58
C ILE A 210 -3.36 20.22 2.40
N SER A 211 -2.23 20.10 1.70
CA SER A 211 -0.90 19.99 2.31
C SER A 211 -0.23 21.35 2.45
N TYR A 212 0.23 21.67 3.65
CA TYR A 212 0.91 22.92 4.01
C TYR A 212 2.33 22.63 4.48
N LEU A 213 3.29 23.32 3.90
CA LEU A 213 4.66 23.41 4.36
C LEU A 213 4.77 24.44 5.50
N LEU A 214 5.35 24.02 6.63
CA LEU A 214 5.73 24.88 7.73
C LEU A 214 7.26 25.08 7.74
N GLY A 215 7.69 26.34 7.79
CA GLY A 215 9.12 26.68 7.82
C GLY A 215 9.38 28.10 8.29
N THR A 216 10.65 28.42 8.51
CA THR A 216 11.13 29.79 8.73
C THR A 216 11.71 30.36 7.43
N VAL A 217 11.56 31.67 7.21
CA VAL A 217 12.08 32.33 6.02
C VAL A 217 13.61 32.35 6.04
N TYR A 218 14.22 32.05 4.91
CA TYR A 218 15.68 32.10 4.74
C TYR A 218 16.02 33.17 3.72
N ASP A 219 16.61 34.28 4.18
CA ASP A 219 17.15 35.34 3.32
C ASP A 219 18.67 35.18 3.18
N ALA A 220 19.23 35.64 2.05
CA ALA A 220 20.66 35.69 1.80
C ALA A 220 21.42 36.58 2.82
N ARG A 221 20.71 37.42 3.58
CA ARG A 221 21.25 38.27 4.65
C ARG A 221 21.28 37.62 6.03
N GLY A 222 20.74 36.41 6.19
CA GLY A 222 20.67 35.69 7.47
C GLY A 222 19.33 34.99 7.70
N THR A 223 19.22 34.24 8.80
CA THR A 223 17.99 33.58 9.23
C THR A 223 16.95 34.62 9.65
N ASP A 224 15.85 34.71 8.91
CA ASP A 224 14.65 35.40 9.35
C ASP A 224 13.76 34.37 10.08
N ASP A 225 13.66 34.47 11.40
CA ASP A 225 12.85 33.55 12.22
C ASP A 225 11.33 33.73 12.00
N THR A 226 10.94 34.54 11.02
CA THR A 226 9.58 34.65 10.55
C THR A 226 9.04 33.30 10.08
N LEU A 227 8.08 32.77 10.85
CA LEU A 227 7.34 31.57 10.50
C LEU A 227 6.44 31.81 9.28
N ARG A 228 6.40 30.83 8.40
CA ARG A 228 5.53 30.79 7.22
C ARG A 228 4.85 29.44 7.11
N THR A 229 3.60 29.50 6.69
CA THR A 229 2.78 28.37 6.27
C THR A 229 2.47 28.55 4.80
N VAL A 230 2.85 27.60 3.96
CA VAL A 230 2.69 27.69 2.50
C VAL A 230 1.97 26.45 2.00
N GLU A 231 0.90 26.63 1.23
CA GLU A 231 0.23 25.53 0.56
C GLU A 231 1.14 24.93 -0.52
N ILE A 232 1.40 23.62 -0.43
CA ILE A 232 2.37 22.94 -1.29
C ILE A 232 1.93 22.96 -2.76
N ALA A 233 0.63 22.86 -3.04
CA ALA A 233 0.09 22.89 -4.39
C ALA A 233 0.32 24.23 -5.13
N ARG A 234 0.54 25.32 -4.38
CA ARG A 234 0.84 26.65 -4.94
C ARG A 234 2.31 26.88 -5.24
N MET A 235 3.18 25.97 -4.81
CA MET A 235 4.62 26.09 -5.03
C MET A 235 4.95 25.71 -6.49
N ARG A 236 5.74 26.54 -7.16
CA ARG A 236 6.29 26.27 -8.50
C ARG A 236 7.81 26.28 -8.46
N ASN A 237 8.46 25.62 -9.42
CA ASN A 237 9.93 25.59 -9.55
C ASN A 237 10.66 25.23 -8.24
N VAL A 238 10.12 24.24 -7.52
CA VAL A 238 10.57 23.83 -6.18
C VAL A 238 11.91 23.13 -6.28
N SER A 239 12.86 23.53 -5.45
CA SER A 239 14.20 22.95 -5.41
C SER A 239 14.77 22.95 -4.00
N THR A 240 15.64 21.99 -3.72
CA THR A 240 16.48 21.95 -2.51
C THR A 240 17.92 21.64 -2.91
N ARG A 241 18.87 22.08 -2.08
CA ARG A 241 20.27 21.67 -2.19
C ARG A 241 20.58 20.79 -1.00
N LEU A 242 20.90 19.54 -1.28
CA LEU A 242 21.33 18.56 -0.28
C LEU A 242 22.73 18.92 0.25
N LEU A 243 23.10 18.34 1.39
CA LEU A 243 24.39 18.56 2.05
C LEU A 243 25.60 18.12 1.21
N ASP A 244 25.40 17.14 0.31
CA ASP A 244 26.39 16.70 -0.68
C ASP A 244 26.58 17.69 -1.85
N GLY A 245 25.88 18.83 -1.81
CA GLY A 245 25.89 19.86 -2.85
C GLY A 245 24.96 19.58 -4.03
N LYS A 246 24.30 18.40 -4.07
CA LYS A 246 23.40 18.04 -5.16
C LYS A 246 22.12 18.85 -5.07
N LYS A 247 21.73 19.45 -6.20
CA LYS A 247 20.46 20.17 -6.33
C LYS A 247 19.37 19.23 -6.84
N LEU A 248 18.27 19.15 -6.11
CA LEU A 248 17.07 18.44 -6.50
C LEU A 248 16.00 19.43 -6.97
N PHE A 249 15.16 18.99 -7.89
CA PHE A 249 14.03 19.74 -8.41
C PHE A 249 12.78 18.85 -8.34
N ALA A 250 11.65 19.45 -7.95
CA ALA A 250 10.37 18.77 -8.03
C ALA A 250 9.92 18.67 -9.50
N ALA A 251 9.17 17.64 -9.85
CA ALA A 251 8.49 17.56 -11.14
C ALA A 251 7.43 18.68 -11.23
N LEU A 252 7.31 19.31 -12.40
CA LEU A 252 6.21 20.23 -12.69
C LEU A 252 5.03 19.41 -13.21
N ASP A 253 3.85 19.57 -12.62
CA ASP A 253 2.61 19.08 -13.21
C ASP A 253 2.33 19.91 -14.48
N GLU A 254 2.18 19.26 -15.65
CA GLU A 254 1.97 19.91 -16.95
C GLU A 254 0.53 20.46 -17.15
N ASP A 255 -0.19 20.84 -16.10
CA ASP A 255 -1.62 21.18 -16.21
C ASP A 255 -1.95 22.68 -16.40
N ASP A 256 -0.97 23.59 -16.47
CA ASP A 256 -1.23 25.03 -16.67
C ASP A 256 -1.01 25.54 -18.12
N ALA A 257 -0.81 24.65 -19.11
CA ALA A 257 -0.56 25.05 -20.50
C ALA A 257 -1.84 25.16 -21.38
N SER A 258 -3.04 24.95 -20.84
CA SER A 258 -4.30 24.95 -21.63
C SER A 258 -5.23 26.16 -21.43
N SER A 259 -4.78 27.23 -20.76
CA SER A 259 -5.61 28.42 -20.49
C SER A 259 -5.12 29.72 -21.14
N ALA A 260 -4.55 29.64 -22.35
CA ALA A 260 -4.40 30.80 -23.23
C ALA A 260 -4.63 30.38 -24.68
N ALA A 261 -5.89 30.50 -25.12
CA ALA A 261 -6.26 30.56 -26.53
C ALA A 261 -6.07 32.00 -27.06
#